data_AF-A0A9D0T3G0-F1
#
_entry.id   AF-A0A9D0T3G0-F1
#
_cell.length_a   1.000
_cell.length_b   1.000
_cell.length_c   1.000
_cell.angle_alpha   90.00
_cell.angle_beta   90.00
_cell.angle_gamma   90.00
#
_symmetry.space_group_name_H-M   'P 1'
#
loop_
_entity.id
_entity.type
_entity.pdbx_description
1 polymer ?
#
loop_
_entity_poly.entity_id
_entity_poly.type
_entity_poly.pdbx_seq_one_letter_code
_entity_poly.pdbx_strand_id
1 'polypeptide(L)' 'METHLGYTVHDAKGYHSGNSRNGYSSKTLKGHHGEIVIDTPRDREATFAPSIISKGQSRME' A
#
# COMPACT_ATOMS: atom_id res chain seq x y z
N MET A 1 -10.01 -11.22 1.57
CA MET A 1 -9.38 -9.88 1.48
C MET A 1 -7.96 -9.97 2.05
N GLU A 2 -7.15 -10.88 1.52
CA GLU A 2 -5.81 -11.19 2.00
C GLU A 2 -4.99 -11.52 0.76
N THR A 3 -4.09 -10.61 0.35
CA THR A 3 -3.39 -10.79 -0.94
C THR A 3 -1.89 -10.66 -0.80
N HIS A 4 -1.38 -9.67 -0.03
CA HIS A 4 0.06 -9.47 0.12
C HIS A 4 0.67 -10.17 1.34
N LEU A 5 0.17 -9.86 2.55
CA LEU A 5 0.77 -10.36 3.80
C LEU A 5 0.18 -11.70 4.27
N GLY A 6 -0.93 -12.17 3.69
CA GLY A 6 -1.54 -13.44 4.08
C GLY A 6 -2.24 -13.46 5.45
N TYR A 7 -2.41 -12.31 6.10
CA TYR A 7 -3.13 -12.17 7.37
C TYR A 7 -3.82 -10.80 7.50
N THR A 8 -4.86 -10.72 8.33
CA THR A 8 -5.63 -9.48 8.57
C THR A 8 -4.94 -8.53 9.55
N VAL A 9 -5.43 -7.30 9.68
CA VAL A 9 -4.89 -6.37 10.69
C VAL A 9 -5.10 -6.95 12.09
N HIS A 10 -4.08 -6.87 12.94
CA HIS A 10 -4.04 -7.42 14.31
C HIS A 10 -4.12 -8.95 14.45
N ASP A 11 -4.03 -9.71 13.36
CA ASP A 11 -3.94 -11.17 13.46
C ASP A 11 -2.60 -11.60 14.10
N ALA A 12 -2.67 -12.51 15.08
CA ALA A 12 -1.51 -13.09 15.74
C ALA A 12 -0.55 -13.80 14.77
N LYS A 13 -1.04 -14.26 13.60
CA LYS A 13 -0.21 -14.82 12.53
C LYS A 13 0.85 -13.83 12.01
N GLY A 14 0.61 -12.53 12.16
CA GLY A 14 1.57 -11.48 11.79
C GLY A 14 2.66 -11.23 12.84
N TYR A 15 2.57 -11.84 14.02
CA TYR A 15 3.60 -11.69 15.05
C TYR A 15 4.80 -12.56 14.70
N HIS A 16 5.99 -11.96 14.71
CA HIS A 16 7.25 -12.62 14.35
C HIS A 16 7.29 -13.20 12.92
N SER A 17 6.41 -12.78 12.01
CA SER A 17 6.38 -13.23 10.60
C SER A 17 7.45 -12.60 9.70
N GLY A 18 8.41 -11.86 10.28
CA GLY A 18 9.42 -11.07 9.55
C GLY A 18 8.88 -9.77 8.98
N ASN A 19 7.82 -9.82 8.18
CA ASN A 19 7.23 -8.63 7.54
C ASN A 19 5.86 -8.25 8.15
N SER A 20 5.63 -6.94 8.29
CA SER A 20 4.42 -6.37 8.90
C SER A 20 3.94 -5.10 8.21
N ARG A 21 2.65 -4.77 8.37
CA ARG A 21 2.09 -3.48 7.91
C ARG A 21 2.77 -2.34 8.67
N ASN A 22 3.23 -1.33 7.95
CA ASN A 22 3.96 -0.19 8.51
C ASN A 22 3.24 1.14 8.23
N GLY A 23 1.92 1.16 8.43
CA GLY A 23 1.06 2.32 8.20
C GLY A 23 0.81 2.62 6.71
N TYR A 24 0.55 3.89 6.43
CA TYR A 24 0.19 4.40 5.11
C TYR A 24 1.11 5.56 4.72
N SER A 25 1.27 5.76 3.41
CA SER A 25 1.95 6.91 2.84
C SER A 25 0.97 7.67 1.94
N SER A 26 0.83 8.97 2.18
CA SER A 26 0.02 9.82 1.32
C SER A 26 0.71 10.05 -0.03
N LYS A 27 -0.08 10.08 -1.10
CA LYS A 27 0.35 10.27 -2.48
C LYS A 27 -0.69 11.12 -3.20
N THR A 28 -0.23 12.20 -3.83
CA THR A 28 -1.07 13.03 -4.71
C THR A 28 -0.97 12.49 -6.13
N LEU A 29 -2.11 12.12 -6.70
CA LEU A 29 -2.28 11.65 -8.07
C LEU A 29 -2.92 12.73 -8.92
N LYS A 30 -2.36 12.99 -10.09
CA LYS A 30 -2.93 13.90 -11.08
C LYS A 30 -3.61 13.08 -12.16
N GLY A 31 -4.89 13.33 -12.40
CA GLY A 31 -5.65 12.69 -13.46
C GLY A 31 -6.49 13.70 -14.23
N HIS A 32 -7.27 13.20 -15.19
CA HIS A 32 -8.15 14.01 -16.02
C HIS A 32 -9.15 14.88 -15.24
N HIS A 33 -9.54 14.44 -14.05
CA HIS A 33 -10.51 15.13 -13.19
C HIS A 33 -9.84 16.03 -12.12
N GLY A 34 -8.52 16.24 -12.19
CA GLY A 34 -7.76 17.05 -11.24
C GLY A 34 -6.84 16.24 -10.35
N GLU A 35 -6.49 16.80 -9.18
CA GLU A 35 -5.60 16.17 -8.21
C GLU A 35 -6.40 15.43 -7.12
N ILE A 36 -5.99 14.18 -6.84
CA ILE A 36 -6.60 13.32 -5.82
C ILE A 36 -5.50 12.90 -4.85
N VAL A 37 -5.74 13.09 -3.55
CA VAL A 37 -4.85 12.59 -2.50
C VAL A 37 -5.34 11.21 -2.07
N ILE A 38 -4.45 10.23 -2.08
CA ILE A 38 -4.73 8.87 -1.62
C ILE A 38 -3.71 8.42 -0.57
N ASP A 39 -4.13 7.52 0.30
CA ASP A 39 -3.25 6.85 1.26
C ASP A 39 -2.92 5.43 0.80
N THR A 40 -1.65 5.19 0.53
CA THR A 40 -1.17 3.89 0.04
C THR A 40 -0.63 3.06 1.21
N PRO A 41 -1.08 1.81 1.42
CA PRO A 41 -0.53 0.94 2.44
C PRO A 41 0.92 0.56 2.11
N ARG A 42 1.74 0.38 3.15
CA ARG A 42 3.11 -0.10 3.02
C ARG A 42 3.42 -1.19 4.03
N ASP A 43 4.31 -2.10 3.66
CA ASP A 43 4.87 -3.13 4.52
C ASP A 43 6.30 -2.75 4.96
N ARG A 44 6.77 -3.36 6.04
CA ARG A 44 8.06 -3.02 6.67
C ARG A 44 9.25 -3.33 5.77
N GLU A 45 9.17 -4.43 5.03
CA GLU A 45 10.19 -4.85 4.07
C GLU A 45 10.04 -4.16 2.70
N ALA A 46 9.07 -3.25 2.53
CA ALA A 46 8.79 -2.54 1.28
C ALA A 46 8.55 -3.45 0.06
N THR A 47 8.11 -4.69 0.26
CA THR A 47 7.88 -5.69 -0.79
C THR A 47 6.50 -5.59 -1.45
N PHE A 48 5.57 -4.83 -0.87
CA PHE A 48 4.23 -4.67 -1.43
C PHE A 48 4.30 -4.00 -2.81
N ALA A 49 3.73 -4.64 -3.84
CA ALA A 49 3.61 -4.09 -5.18
C ALA A 49 2.15 -3.74 -5.48
N PRO A 50 1.75 -2.45 -5.46
CA PRO A 50 0.37 -2.08 -5.73
C PRO A 50 0.02 -2.33 -7.20
N SER A 51 -1.13 -2.93 -7.46
CA SER A 51 -1.52 -3.35 -8.82
C SER A 51 -2.13 -2.25 -9.68
N ILE A 52 -2.78 -1.25 -9.08
CA ILE A 52 -3.51 -0.20 -9.81
C ILE A 52 -2.60 1.03 -10.04
N ILE A 53 -1.88 1.45 -9.00
CA ILE A 53 -1.00 2.61 -9.05
C ILE A 53 0.40 2.15 -8.69
N SER A 54 1.31 2.19 -9.66
CA SER A 54 2.68 1.72 -9.47
C SER A 54 3.43 2.56 -8.43
N LYS A 55 4.46 1.97 -7.82
CA LYS A 55 5.41 2.72 -6.98
C LYS A 55 6.00 3.88 -7.80
N GLY A 56 6.07 5.07 -7.20
CA GLY A 56 6.54 6.28 -7.88
C GLY A 56 5.57 6.92 -8.89
N GLN A 57 4.49 6.25 -9.29
CA GLN A 57 3.51 6.84 -10.21
C GLN A 57 2.73 7.97 -9.54
N SER A 58 2.68 9.14 -10.18
CA SER A 58 1.96 10.34 -9.72
C SER A 58 0.93 10.85 -10.72
N ARG A 59 0.86 10.26 -11.93
CA ARG A 59 -0.10 10.61 -12.98
C ARG A 59 -0.91 9.38 -13.38
N MET A 60 -2.22 9.53 -13.43
CA MET A 60 -3.16 8.56 -13.98
C MET A 60 -3.59 9.09 -15.34
N GLU A 61 -3.15 8.43 -16.42
CA GLU A 61 -3.70 8.64 -17.77
C GLU A 61 -5.09 8.00 -17.87
#